data_AF-A0A4P8ZGB0-F1
#
_entry.id   AF-A0A4P8ZGB0-F1
#
_cell.length_a   1.000
_cell.length_b   1.000
_cell.length_c   1.000
_cell.angle_alpha   90.00
_cell.angle_beta   90.00
_cell.angle_gamma   90.00
#
_symmetry.space_group_name_H-M   'P 1'
#
loop_
_entity.id
_entity.type
_entity.pdbx_description
1 polymer ?
#
loop_
_entity_poly.entity_id
_entity_poly.type
_entity_poly.pdbx_seq_one_letter_code
_entity_poly.pdbx_strand_id
1 'polypeptide(L)'
;MTEILATGVDPGNLSLGIVNARLAAGTRRRRAGMIGRAPLFEQVQGRRLGEESKQRDPHEVEAAMLLDPDARLGSDGVYHAGG
;
A
#
# COMPACT_ATOMS: atom_id res chain seq x y z
N MET A 1 13.62 -19.59 30.37
CA MET A 1 12.16 -19.71 30.24
C MET A 1 11.60 -18.33 30.49
N THR A 2 11.47 -17.54 29.42
CA THR A 2 11.00 -16.16 29.49
C THR A 2 9.68 -16.11 28.72
N GLU A 3 8.58 -16.19 29.45
CA GLU A 3 7.23 -15.96 28.90
C GLU A 3 7.09 -14.46 28.60
N ILE A 4 6.95 -14.14 27.32
CA ILE A 4 6.47 -12.83 26.88
C ILE A 4 4.94 -12.91 26.88
N LEU A 5 4.32 -12.10 27.73
CA LEU A 5 2.89 -11.82 27.74
C LEU A 5 2.50 -11.18 26.40
N ALA A 6 2.14 -12.01 25.41
CA ALA A 6 1.49 -11.57 24.20
C ALA A 6 0.08 -11.09 24.57
N THR A 7 -0.20 -9.83 24.30
CA THR A 7 -1.52 -9.18 24.36
C THR A 7 -2.62 -10.15 23.91
N GLY A 8 -3.57 -10.47 24.79
CA GLY A 8 -4.57 -11.55 24.66
C GLY A 8 -5.63 -11.37 23.56
N VAL A 9 -5.25 -10.89 22.38
CA VAL A 9 -6.09 -10.93 21.18
C VAL A 9 -5.64 -12.10 20.33
N ASP A 10 -6.52 -13.08 20.14
CA ASP A 10 -6.29 -14.18 19.21
C ASP A 10 -5.95 -13.62 17.82
N PRO A 11 -4.84 -14.04 17.18
CA PRO A 11 -4.51 -13.65 15.80
C PRO A 11 -5.66 -13.89 14.80
N GLY A 12 -6.54 -14.85 15.05
CA GLY A 12 -7.78 -15.04 14.29
C GLY A 12 -8.72 -13.82 14.35
N ASN A 13 -8.89 -13.23 15.53
CA ASN A 13 -9.72 -12.05 15.74
C ASN A 13 -9.12 -10.78 15.12
N LEU A 14 -7.79 -10.62 15.16
CA LEU A 14 -7.10 -9.53 14.46
C LEU A 14 -7.36 -9.59 12.94
N SER A 15 -7.27 -10.79 12.37
CA SER A 15 -7.53 -11.02 10.95
C SER A 15 -8.98 -10.71 10.58
N LEU A 16 -9.95 -11.15 11.39
CA LEU A 16 -11.37 -10.86 11.17
C LEU A 16 -11.68 -9.37 11.23
N GLY A 17 -11.12 -8.65 12.22
CA GLY A 17 -11.29 -7.20 12.34
C GLY A 17 -10.79 -6.46 11.10
N ILE A 18 -9.60 -6.84 10.61
CA ILE A 18 -9.01 -6.29 9.39
C ILE A 18 -9.90 -6.55 8.16
N VAL A 19 -10.42 -7.79 8.02
CA VAL A 19 -11.30 -8.18 6.90
C VAL A 19 -12.60 -7.37 6.92
N ASN A 20 -13.26 -7.29 8.07
CA ASN A 20 -14.52 -6.55 8.21
C ASN A 20 -14.35 -5.06 7.92
N ALA A 21 -13.26 -4.45 8.39
CA ALA A 21 -12.96 -3.05 8.13
C ALA A 21 -12.79 -2.77 6.62
N ARG A 22 -12.05 -3.63 5.91
CA ARG A 22 -11.83 -3.51 4.46
C ARG A 22 -13.12 -3.71 3.66
N LEU A 23 -13.94 -4.71 4.03
CA LEU A 23 -15.23 -4.96 3.38
C LEU A 23 -16.17 -3.75 3.52
N ALA A 24 -16.27 -3.19 4.72
CA ALA A 24 -17.11 -2.02 4.98
C ALA A 24 -16.63 -0.78 4.19
N ALA A 25 -15.32 -0.53 4.17
CA ALA A 25 -14.72 0.57 3.41
C ALA A 25 -14.95 0.41 1.89
N GLY A 26 -14.72 -0.78 1.35
CA GLY A 26 -14.93 -1.09 -0.07
C GLY A 26 -16.39 -0.95 -0.50
N THR A 27 -17.32 -1.43 0.33
CA THR A 27 -18.77 -1.34 0.06
C THR A 27 -19.23 0.11 -0.03
N ARG A 28 -18.80 0.96 0.92
CA ARG A 28 -19.11 2.39 0.90
C ARG A 28 -18.54 3.08 -0.34
N ARG A 29 -17.26 2.84 -0.67
CA ARG A 29 -16.60 3.43 -1.84
C ARG A 29 -17.30 3.04 -3.14
N ARG A 30 -17.58 1.75 -3.35
CA ARG A 30 -18.27 1.25 -4.54
C ARG A 30 -19.66 1.87 -4.70
N ARG A 31 -20.44 1.93 -3.61
CA ARG A 31 -21.80 2.50 -3.65
C ARG A 31 -21.78 3.99 -4.00
N ALA A 32 -20.88 4.76 -3.39
CA ALA A 32 -20.72 6.18 -3.72
C ALA A 32 -20.40 6.38 -5.21
N GLY A 33 -19.53 5.51 -5.76
CA GLY A 33 -19.22 5.49 -7.18
C GLY A 33 -20.41 5.21 -8.09
N MET A 34 -21.19 4.17 -7.78
CA MET A 34 -22.34 3.75 -8.61
C MET A 34 -23.45 4.81 -8.69
N ILE A 35 -23.58 5.66 -7.68
CA ILE A 35 -24.60 6.73 -7.65
C ILE A 35 -24.04 8.11 -8.05
N GLY A 36 -22.82 8.17 -8.57
CA GLY A 36 -22.18 9.41 -9.02
C GLY A 36 -21.74 10.36 -7.90
N ARG A 37 -21.61 9.90 -6.65
CA ARG A 37 -21.11 10.71 -5.52
C ARG A 37 -19.58 10.67 -5.38
N ALA A 38 -18.92 9.78 -6.10
CA ALA A 38 -17.46 9.65 -6.18
C ALA A 38 -17.10 9.00 -7.54
N PRO A 39 -15.86 9.09 -8.03
CA PRO A 39 -15.43 8.29 -9.17
C PRO A 39 -15.33 6.80 -8.80
N LEU A 40 -15.76 5.91 -9.70
CA LEU A 40 -15.45 4.48 -9.61
C LEU A 40 -14.01 4.18 -10.02
N PHE A 41 -13.47 4.99 -10.93
CA PHE A 41 -12.12 4.87 -11.47
C PHE A 41 -11.45 6.24 -11.45
N GLU A 42 -10.24 6.28 -10.92
CA GLU A 42 -9.33 7.41 -11.00
C GLU A 42 -8.09 6.95 -11.75
N GLN A 43 -7.64 7.74 -12.72
CA GLN A 43 -6.40 7.42 -13.41
C GLN A 43 -5.23 7.58 -12.44
N VAL A 44 -4.45 6.52 -12.27
CA VAL A 44 -3.19 6.60 -11.50
C VAL A 44 -2.18 7.35 -12.35
N GLN A 45 -1.64 8.44 -11.80
CA GLN A 45 -0.58 9.20 -12.45
C GLN A 45 0.79 8.56 -12.15
N GLY A 46 1.58 8.37 -13.20
CA GLY A 46 2.91 7.80 -13.10
C GLY A 46 2.95 6.38 -12.54
N ARG A 47 4.15 5.94 -12.16
CA ARG A 47 4.43 4.56 -11.73
C ARG A 47 4.95 4.44 -10.31
N ARG A 48 4.76 5.49 -9.50
CA ARG A 48 5.29 5.58 -8.11
C ARG A 48 6.81 5.43 -8.06
N LEU A 49 7.51 5.97 -9.05
CA LEU A 49 8.98 5.97 -9.14
C LEU A 49 9.60 7.27 -8.60
N GLY A 50 8.75 8.21 -8.15
CA GLY A 50 9.15 9.58 -7.82
C GLY A 50 9.42 10.41 -9.08
N GLU A 51 9.52 11.73 -8.88
CA GLU A 51 9.85 12.67 -9.96
C GLU A 51 11.36 12.70 -10.24
N GLU A 52 11.72 13.00 -11.47
CA GLU A 52 13.11 13.19 -11.88
C GLU A 52 13.73 14.41 -11.17
N SER A 53 14.96 14.25 -10.70
CA SER A 53 15.74 15.35 -10.11
C SER A 53 17.24 15.11 -10.32
N LYS A 54 18.07 16.10 -9.96
CA LYS A 54 19.53 15.95 -10.02
C LYS A 54 20.08 14.77 -9.20
N GLN A 55 19.30 14.28 -8.23
CA GLN A 55 19.68 13.19 -7.32
C GLN A 55 18.86 11.91 -7.56
N ARG A 56 17.95 11.89 -8.55
CA ARG A 56 17.01 10.79 -8.74
C ARG A 56 16.64 10.62 -10.20
N ASP A 57 17.00 9.47 -10.75
CA ASP A 57 16.54 8.99 -12.05
C ASP A 57 15.46 7.91 -11.85
N PRO A 58 14.20 8.14 -12.30
CA PRO A 58 13.13 7.14 -12.24
C PRO A 58 13.47 5.82 -12.95
N HIS A 59 14.32 5.84 -13.99
CA HIS A 59 14.73 4.62 -14.68
C HIS A 59 15.64 3.75 -13.82
N GLU A 60 16.56 4.36 -13.05
CA GLU A 60 17.41 3.64 -12.09
C GLU A 60 16.57 3.05 -10.95
N VAL A 61 15.59 3.81 -10.44
CA VAL A 61 14.63 3.33 -9.42
C VAL A 61 13.84 2.13 -9.96
N GLU A 62 13.38 2.21 -11.21
CA GLU A 62 12.66 1.10 -11.84
C GLU A 62 13.52 -0.15 -11.96
N ALA A 63 14.75 -0.02 -12.47
CA ALA A 63 15.66 -1.15 -12.61
C ALA A 63 15.95 -1.81 -11.26
N ALA A 64 16.24 -1.02 -10.22
CA ALA A 64 16.46 -1.51 -8.87
C ALA A 64 15.23 -2.24 -8.31
N MET A 65 14.03 -1.65 -8.45
CA MET A 65 12.77 -2.25 -8.00
C MET A 65 12.49 -3.60 -8.69
N LEU A 66 12.76 -3.70 -10.00
CA LEU A 66 12.51 -4.93 -10.76
C LEU A 66 13.47 -6.07 -10.40
N LEU A 67 14.65 -5.74 -9.87
CA LEU A 67 15.69 -6.71 -9.50
C LEU A 67 15.65 -7.11 -8.02
N ASP A 68 14.97 -6.33 -7.17
CA ASP A 68 14.83 -6.61 -5.74
C ASP A 68 13.47 -7.28 -5.42
N PRO A 69 13.44 -8.57 -5.03
CA PRO A 69 12.19 -9.26 -4.66
C PRO A 69 11.52 -8.69 -3.40
N ASP A 70 12.28 -8.00 -2.56
CA ASP A 70 11.81 -7.39 -1.33
C ASP A 70 11.45 -5.90 -1.51
N ALA A 71 11.55 -5.36 -2.73
CA ALA A 71 11.18 -3.98 -3.01
C ALA A 71 9.74 -3.67 -2.56
N ARG A 72 9.58 -2.62 -1.75
CA ARG A 72 8.28 -2.10 -1.30
C ARG A 72 8.26 -0.58 -1.46
N LEU A 73 7.06 -0.03 -1.49
CA LEU A 73 6.88 1.42 -1.43
C LEU A 73 7.32 1.94 -0.06
N GLY A 74 8.01 3.08 -0.07
CA GLY A 74 8.26 3.87 1.12
C GLY A 74 6.97 4.48 1.69
N SER A 75 7.10 5.12 2.85
CA SER A 75 6.00 5.85 3.49
C SER A 75 5.52 7.06 2.66
N ASP A 76 6.39 7.56 1.78
CA ASP A 76 6.12 8.60 0.78
C ASP A 76 5.37 8.07 -0.46
N GLY A 77 5.14 6.77 -0.54
CA GLY A 77 4.34 6.15 -1.58
C GLY A 77 5.09 5.94 -2.90
N VAL A 78 6.42 6.02 -2.90
CA VAL A 78 7.28 5.71 -4.06
C VAL A 78 8.27 4.59 -3.76
N TYR A 79 8.72 3.90 -4.81
CA TYR A 79 9.86 2.98 -4.72
C TYR A 79 11.16 3.77 -4.60
N HIS A 80 12.19 3.18 -4.03
CA HIS A 80 13.52 3.77 -3.94
C HIS A 80 14.52 2.78 -4.55
N ALA A 81 15.54 3.31 -5.24
CA ALA A 81 16.68 2.49 -5.60
C ALA A 81 17.31 1.98 -4.29
N GLY A 82 17.63 0.68 -4.22
CA GLY A 82 18.02 -0.01 -2.99
C GLY A 82 19.03 0.78 -2.15
N GLY A 83 18.77 0.85 -0.84
CA GLY A 83 19.66 1.47 0.16
C GLY A 83 20.82 0.58 0.57
#